data_AF-A0A7X7P9H9-F1
#
_entry.id   AF-A0A7X7P9H9-F1
#
_cell.length_a   1.000
_cell.length_b   1.000
_cell.length_c   1.000
_cell.angle_alpha   90.00
_cell.angle_beta   90.00
_cell.angle_gamma   90.00
#
_symmetry.space_group_name_H-M   'P 1'
#
loop_
_entity.id
_entity.type
_entity.pdbx_description
1 polymer ?
#
loop_
_entity_poly.entity_id
_entity_poly.type
_entity_poly.pdbx_seq_one_letter_code
_entity_poly.pdbx_strand_id
1 'polypeptide(L)'
;MEKPSNMTLKKLVFILAGAMLLSGTAAAKVINVPGDYPKIADALGNADAGDTILVRRGVYNENITLIMGVVLKGEDPVTTIIDGGRRGPTVMGTSGAEISHFTIRNGIEGVLCENAAPYIHHCYIIDNKATGIGAFISLPHVRNNVVYGNRWSGILAWGAKSLDAYIEQNVVLRNGYSGLALKGPSNI
;
A
#
# COMPACT_ATOMS: atom_id res chain seq x y z
N MET A 1 -64.78 -24.86 23.55
CA MET A 1 -63.63 -25.01 22.64
C MET A 1 -63.10 -23.62 22.34
N GLU A 2 -61.97 -23.28 22.96
CA GLU A 2 -61.31 -21.98 22.82
C GLU A 2 -60.88 -21.71 21.37
N LYS A 3 -61.18 -20.50 20.89
CA LYS A 3 -60.70 -19.98 19.62
C LYS A 3 -59.29 -19.42 19.84
N PRO A 4 -58.26 -19.81 19.06
CA PRO A 4 -56.90 -19.38 19.32
C PRO A 4 -56.78 -17.87 19.16
N SER A 5 -56.09 -17.23 20.12
CA SER A 5 -55.87 -15.79 20.14
C SER A 5 -55.11 -15.36 18.89
N ASN A 6 -55.73 -14.51 18.07
CA ASN A 6 -55.07 -13.79 16.99
C ASN A 6 -53.94 -12.95 17.57
N MET A 7 -52.72 -13.47 17.52
CA MET A 7 -51.50 -12.70 17.68
C MET A 7 -51.50 -11.66 16.55
N THR A 8 -52.03 -10.47 16.85
CA THR A 8 -52.29 -9.44 15.86
C THR A 8 -51.01 -9.05 15.15
N LEU A 9 -51.08 -9.06 13.83
CA LEU A 9 -50.08 -8.64 12.84
C LEU A 9 -49.37 -7.31 13.17
N LYS A 10 -49.94 -6.52 14.09
CA LYS A 10 -49.35 -5.30 14.66
C LYS A 10 -48.02 -5.51 15.40
N LYS A 11 -47.76 -6.68 15.99
CA LYS A 11 -46.43 -6.96 16.60
C LYS A 11 -45.36 -7.36 15.59
N LEU A 12 -45.74 -7.83 14.40
CA LEU A 12 -44.79 -8.26 13.37
C LEU A 12 -44.27 -7.08 12.54
N VAL A 13 -45.06 -6.02 12.38
CA VAL A 13 -44.64 -4.79 11.68
C VAL A 13 -43.68 -3.94 12.50
N PHE A 14 -43.71 -4.04 13.84
CA PHE A 14 -42.78 -3.30 14.72
C PHE A 14 -41.38 -3.91 14.82
N ILE A 15 -41.16 -5.14 14.33
CA ILE A 15 -39.82 -5.77 14.32
C ILE A 15 -39.08 -5.51 13.00
N LEU A 16 -39.79 -5.10 11.94
CA LEU A 16 -39.20 -4.84 10.61
C LEU A 16 -38.90 -3.35 10.32
N ALA A 17 -39.37 -2.42 11.17
CA ALA A 17 -39.10 -0.98 11.01
C ALA A 17 -37.88 -0.48 11.83
N GLY A 18 -37.24 -1.34 12.63
CA GLY A 18 -36.18 -0.97 13.58
C GLY A 18 -34.74 -1.26 13.13
N ALA A 19 -34.54 -1.97 12.02
CA ALA A 19 -33.22 -2.24 11.47
C ALA A 19 -32.93 -1.32 10.28
N MET A 20 -33.12 -0.02 10.46
CA MET A 20 -32.46 0.95 9.59
C MET A 20 -30.99 0.88 9.96
N LEU A 21 -30.24 0.02 9.25
CA LEU A 21 -28.79 0.02 9.29
C LEU A 21 -28.37 1.47 9.07
N LEU A 22 -27.93 2.11 10.15
CA LEU A 22 -27.06 3.27 10.06
C LEU A 22 -25.79 2.75 9.39
N SER A 23 -25.84 2.65 8.06
CA SER A 23 -24.66 2.67 7.21
C SER A 23 -24.07 4.05 7.42
N GLY A 24 -23.38 4.22 8.56
CA GLY A 24 -22.55 5.38 8.78
C GLY A 24 -21.57 5.37 7.63
N THR A 25 -21.69 6.37 6.75
CA THR A 25 -20.64 6.65 5.79
C THR A 25 -19.39 6.88 6.62
N ALA A 26 -18.48 5.91 6.68
CA ALA A 26 -17.18 6.10 7.28
C ALA A 26 -16.51 7.23 6.49
N ALA A 27 -16.37 8.40 7.12
CA ALA A 27 -15.68 9.51 6.51
C ALA A 27 -14.20 9.17 6.47
N ALA A 28 -13.57 9.29 5.29
CA ALA A 28 -12.13 9.13 5.13
C ALA A 28 -11.39 10.00 6.16
N LYS A 29 -10.62 9.36 7.04
CA LYS A 29 -9.86 10.03 8.08
C LYS A 29 -8.47 10.41 7.56
N VAL A 30 -7.97 11.55 8.03
CA VAL A 30 -6.55 11.90 7.92
C VAL A 30 -5.85 11.51 9.21
N ILE A 31 -4.82 10.67 9.11
CA ILE A 31 -3.96 10.24 10.22
C ILE A 31 -2.58 10.85 10.01
N ASN A 32 -2.06 11.56 11.01
CA ASN A 32 -0.77 12.23 10.93
C ASN A 32 0.30 11.42 11.64
N VAL A 33 1.46 11.25 11.01
CA VAL A 33 2.66 10.67 11.63
C VAL A 33 3.76 11.74 11.64
N PRO A 34 4.39 12.04 12.79
CA PRO A 34 4.27 11.35 14.08
C PRO A 34 3.13 11.86 15.01
N GLY A 35 2.19 12.68 14.52
CA GLY A 35 1.23 13.41 15.36
C GLY A 35 0.22 12.53 16.11
N ASP A 36 -0.54 11.73 15.37
CA ASP A 36 -1.55 10.80 15.91
C ASP A 36 -0.91 9.47 16.33
N TYR A 37 0.11 9.03 15.59
CA TYR A 37 0.92 7.85 15.93
C TYR A 37 2.39 8.16 15.71
N PRO A 38 3.30 7.70 16.60
CA PRO A 38 4.72 7.96 16.46
C PRO A 38 5.36 7.19 15.30
N LYS A 39 4.76 6.08 14.87
CA LYS A 39 5.27 5.16 13.85
C LYS A 39 4.32 5.02 12.68
N ILE A 40 4.87 4.75 11.50
CA ILE A 40 4.08 4.52 10.28
C ILE A 40 3.29 3.20 10.41
N ALA A 41 3.91 2.13 10.92
CA ALA A 41 3.25 0.85 11.08
C ALA A 41 2.03 0.92 12.02
N ASP A 42 2.12 1.69 13.11
CA ASP A 42 1.02 1.87 14.06
C ASP A 42 -0.14 2.65 13.41
N ALA A 43 0.15 3.67 12.60
CA ALA A 43 -0.86 4.40 11.83
C ALA A 43 -1.57 3.50 10.81
N LEU A 44 -0.81 2.69 10.07
CA LEU A 44 -1.36 1.71 9.11
C LEU A 44 -2.24 0.68 9.82
N GLY A 45 -1.82 0.17 10.98
CA GLY A 45 -2.60 -0.80 11.76
C GLY A 45 -3.92 -0.26 12.32
N ASN A 46 -4.14 1.06 12.28
CA ASN A 46 -5.36 1.73 12.74
C ASN A 46 -6.06 2.54 11.62
N ALA A 47 -5.69 2.31 10.36
CA ALA A 47 -6.29 2.96 9.21
C ALA A 47 -7.29 2.02 8.53
N ASP A 48 -8.43 2.56 8.13
CA ASP A 48 -9.45 1.86 7.37
C ASP A 48 -9.38 2.24 5.88
N ALA A 49 -9.95 1.40 5.00
CA ALA A 49 -10.01 1.68 3.58
C ALA A 49 -10.69 3.05 3.32
N GLY A 50 -10.03 3.90 2.53
CA GLY A 50 -10.40 5.29 2.29
C GLY A 50 -9.58 6.31 3.09
N ASP A 51 -8.89 5.89 4.14
CA ASP A 51 -8.06 6.79 4.96
C ASP A 51 -6.80 7.27 4.24
N THR A 52 -6.31 8.43 4.68
CA THR A 52 -5.03 8.99 4.25
C THR A 52 -4.09 9.17 5.44
N ILE A 53 -2.91 8.55 5.37
CA ILE A 53 -1.83 8.74 6.33
C ILE A 53 -0.84 9.76 5.76
N LEU A 54 -0.69 10.89 6.45
CA LEU A 54 0.27 11.94 6.13
C LEU A 54 1.49 11.84 7.04
N VAL A 55 2.66 11.57 6.44
CA VAL A 55 3.91 11.36 7.17
C VAL A 55 4.82 12.57 7.01
N ARG A 56 5.09 13.25 8.12
CA ARG A 56 6.00 14.41 8.16
C ARG A 56 7.44 14.00 7.87
N ARG A 57 8.27 14.98 7.55
CA ARG A 57 9.72 14.77 7.38
C ARG A 57 10.31 14.02 8.58
N GLY A 58 11.23 13.10 8.31
CA GLY A 58 11.83 12.27 9.34
C GLY A 58 12.43 10.99 8.78
N VAL A 59 13.19 10.27 9.62
CA VAL A 59 13.72 8.94 9.32
C VAL A 59 12.99 7.92 10.17
N TYR A 60 12.24 7.05 9.50
CA TYR A 60 11.41 6.02 10.10
C TYR A 60 12.10 4.66 9.90
N ASN A 61 12.69 4.13 10.97
CA ASN A 61 13.43 2.86 10.94
C ASN A 61 12.46 1.68 11.06
N GLU A 62 11.70 1.42 10.00
CA GLU A 62 10.57 0.49 9.99
C GLU A 62 10.59 -0.40 8.75
N ASN A 63 9.95 -1.56 8.87
CA ASN A 63 9.55 -2.41 7.75
C ASN A 63 8.03 -2.46 7.80
N ILE A 64 7.35 -1.89 6.80
CA ILE A 64 5.91 -1.66 6.84
C ILE A 64 5.16 -2.53 5.83
N THR A 65 3.88 -2.81 6.12
CA THR A 65 2.96 -3.44 5.18
C THR A 65 1.84 -2.46 4.87
N LEU A 66 1.61 -2.17 3.59
CA LEU A 66 0.54 -1.28 3.16
C LEU A 66 -0.84 -1.88 3.46
N ILE A 67 -1.85 -1.04 3.56
CA ILE A 67 -3.24 -1.45 3.80
C ILE A 67 -4.08 -1.14 2.56
N MET A 68 -4.92 -2.09 2.16
CA MET A 68 -5.81 -1.97 1.01
C MET A 68 -6.69 -0.72 1.15
N GLY A 69 -6.73 0.11 0.11
CA GLY A 69 -7.55 1.31 0.07
C GLY A 69 -7.02 2.49 0.91
N VAL A 70 -5.85 2.36 1.53
CA VAL A 70 -5.21 3.44 2.30
C VAL A 70 -4.19 4.18 1.44
N VAL A 71 -4.18 5.50 1.54
CA VAL A 71 -3.17 6.37 0.92
C VAL A 71 -2.10 6.70 1.94
N LEU A 72 -0.87 6.25 1.72
CA LEU A 72 0.30 6.60 2.53
C LEU A 72 1.14 7.65 1.79
N LYS A 73 1.20 8.86 2.31
CA LYS A 73 1.87 9.98 1.65
C LYS A 73 2.88 10.68 2.55
N GLY A 74 4.13 10.72 2.10
CA GLY A 74 5.18 11.52 2.73
C GLY A 74 5.03 13.00 2.41
N GLU A 75 5.54 13.84 3.31
CA GLU A 75 5.61 15.30 3.12
C GLU A 75 6.47 15.66 1.92
N ASP A 76 7.63 15.01 1.78
CA ASP A 76 8.60 15.25 0.71
C ASP A 76 9.55 14.04 0.56
N PRO A 77 9.80 13.53 -0.67
CA PRO A 77 10.60 12.33 -0.87
C PRO A 77 12.06 12.48 -0.47
N VAL A 78 12.61 13.70 -0.39
CA VAL A 78 14.00 13.93 0.02
C VAL A 78 14.15 13.83 1.54
N THR A 79 13.11 14.21 2.28
CA THR A 79 13.17 14.38 3.74
C THR A 79 12.30 13.40 4.54
N THR A 80 11.37 12.69 3.90
CA THR A 80 10.56 11.63 4.51
C THR A 80 11.11 10.26 4.10
N ILE A 81 11.84 9.62 5.00
CA ILE A 81 12.65 8.42 4.72
C ILE A 81 12.11 7.23 5.50
N ILE A 82 11.82 6.13 4.81
CA ILE A 82 11.62 4.81 5.42
C ILE A 82 12.92 4.01 5.26
N ASP A 83 13.52 3.62 6.38
CA ASP A 83 14.80 2.91 6.45
C ASP A 83 14.58 1.47 6.93
N GLY A 84 14.67 0.51 6.01
CA GLY A 84 14.35 -0.90 6.27
C GLY A 84 15.40 -1.67 7.07
N GLY A 85 16.54 -1.05 7.41
CA GLY A 85 17.56 -1.62 8.31
C GLY A 85 18.15 -2.98 7.91
N ARG A 86 18.03 -3.39 6.64
CA ARG A 86 18.44 -4.69 6.08
C ARG A 86 17.77 -5.91 6.71
N ARG A 87 16.60 -5.73 7.34
CA ARG A 87 15.89 -6.81 8.06
C ARG A 87 14.88 -7.56 7.19
N GLY A 88 14.42 -6.94 6.12
CA GLY A 88 13.43 -7.47 5.18
C GLY A 88 13.10 -6.43 4.10
N PRO A 89 12.03 -6.63 3.32
CA PRO A 89 11.48 -5.58 2.46
C PRO A 89 11.20 -4.33 3.28
N THR A 90 11.54 -3.15 2.78
CA THR A 90 11.22 -1.89 3.48
C THR A 90 9.70 -1.65 3.46
N VAL A 91 9.08 -1.93 2.31
CA VAL A 91 7.63 -1.86 2.11
C VAL A 91 7.13 -3.17 1.51
N MET A 92 6.18 -3.81 2.17
CA MET A 92 5.37 -4.89 1.60
C MET A 92 4.12 -4.27 0.95
N GLY A 93 3.95 -4.50 -0.35
CA GLY A 93 2.85 -3.99 -1.15
C GLY A 93 1.53 -4.68 -0.82
N THR A 94 0.42 -3.98 -1.06
CA THR A 94 -0.94 -4.53 -0.95
C THR A 94 -1.81 -3.93 -2.03
N SER A 95 -2.64 -4.75 -2.69
CA SER A 95 -3.47 -4.31 -3.81
C SER A 95 -4.40 -3.16 -3.42
N GLY A 96 -4.49 -2.15 -4.27
CA GLY A 96 -5.34 -0.98 -4.04
C GLY A 96 -4.82 0.00 -2.97
N ALA A 97 -3.65 -0.25 -2.37
CA ALA A 97 -2.97 0.73 -1.52
C ALA A 97 -2.16 1.72 -2.38
N GLU A 98 -1.98 2.94 -1.88
CA GLU A 98 -1.13 3.96 -2.51
C GLU A 98 0.04 4.33 -1.60
N ILE A 99 1.24 4.45 -2.17
CA ILE A 99 2.41 5.02 -1.49
C ILE A 99 3.08 6.07 -2.37
N SER A 100 3.31 7.26 -1.79
CA SER A 100 4.00 8.35 -2.51
C SER A 100 4.84 9.28 -1.64
N HIS A 101 5.81 9.95 -2.26
CA HIS A 101 6.64 10.99 -1.64
C HIS A 101 7.54 10.51 -0.48
N PHE A 102 8.13 9.31 -0.64
CA PHE A 102 9.11 8.76 0.30
C PHE A 102 10.45 8.49 -0.36
N THR A 103 11.52 8.63 0.40
CA THR A 103 12.73 7.81 0.18
C THR A 103 12.54 6.46 0.87
N ILE A 104 12.70 5.37 0.12
CA ILE A 104 12.61 4.00 0.59
C ILE A 104 13.99 3.37 0.41
N ARG A 105 14.68 3.08 1.52
CA ARG A 105 16.08 2.67 1.47
C ARG A 105 16.45 1.60 2.47
N ASN A 106 17.65 1.06 2.26
CA ASN A 106 18.34 0.19 3.20
C ASN A 106 17.54 -1.08 3.55
N GLY A 107 16.57 -1.51 2.73
CA GLY A 107 15.90 -2.81 2.87
C GLY A 107 16.68 -3.96 2.25
N ILE A 108 16.11 -5.17 2.33
CA ILE A 108 16.44 -6.25 1.41
C ILE A 108 15.93 -5.82 0.03
N GLU A 109 14.62 -5.78 -0.17
CA GLU A 109 13.95 -5.05 -1.25
C GLU A 109 13.56 -3.64 -0.78
N GLY A 110 13.43 -2.72 -1.72
CA GLY A 110 12.77 -1.43 -1.47
C GLY A 110 11.27 -1.63 -1.26
N VAL A 111 10.60 -2.06 -2.33
CA VAL A 111 9.18 -2.45 -2.32
C VAL A 111 9.05 -3.86 -2.86
N LEU A 112 8.42 -4.75 -2.10
CA LEU A 112 8.11 -6.12 -2.52
C LEU A 112 6.61 -6.27 -2.70
N CYS A 113 6.18 -6.70 -3.88
CA CYS A 113 4.79 -6.95 -4.24
C CYS A 113 4.63 -8.44 -4.59
N GLU A 114 4.10 -9.23 -3.67
CA GLU A 114 3.78 -10.64 -3.86
C GLU A 114 2.28 -10.77 -4.11
N ASN A 115 1.88 -11.07 -5.36
CA ASN A 115 0.47 -11.11 -5.77
C ASN A 115 -0.31 -9.84 -5.36
N ALA A 116 0.36 -8.69 -5.47
CA ALA A 116 -0.17 -7.41 -5.04
C ALA A 116 0.04 -6.35 -6.12
N ALA A 117 -0.94 -5.46 -6.30
CA ALA A 117 -0.89 -4.35 -7.24
C ALA A 117 -1.14 -2.99 -6.56
N PRO A 118 -0.20 -2.50 -5.71
CA PRO A 118 -0.26 -1.13 -5.18
C PRO A 118 0.04 -0.07 -6.25
N TYR A 119 -0.30 1.18 -5.94
CA TYR A 119 0.13 2.38 -6.64
C TYR A 119 1.39 2.94 -5.98
N ILE A 120 2.52 2.94 -6.70
CA ILE A 120 3.82 3.38 -6.20
C ILE A 120 4.26 4.56 -7.06
N HIS A 121 4.34 5.77 -6.49
CA HIS A 121 4.69 6.96 -7.28
C HIS A 121 5.38 8.09 -6.53
N HIS A 122 6.22 8.87 -7.23
CA HIS A 122 7.01 9.97 -6.65
C HIS A 122 7.88 9.53 -5.47
N CYS A 123 8.37 8.29 -5.48
CA CYS A 123 9.28 7.76 -4.47
C CYS A 123 10.71 7.68 -5.00
N TYR A 124 11.67 7.80 -4.08
CA TYR A 124 13.07 7.48 -4.32
C TYR A 124 13.37 6.12 -3.70
N ILE A 125 13.58 5.12 -4.53
CA ILE A 125 13.75 3.72 -4.10
C ILE A 125 15.21 3.36 -4.29
N ILE A 126 15.99 3.52 -3.22
CA ILE A 126 17.44 3.65 -3.33
C ILE A 126 18.22 2.75 -2.37
N ASP A 127 19.39 2.32 -2.80
CA ASP A 127 20.38 1.62 -1.97
C ASP A 127 19.81 0.38 -1.25
N ASN A 128 18.87 -0.36 -1.86
CA ASN A 128 18.37 -1.62 -1.31
C ASN A 128 19.29 -2.80 -1.66
N LYS A 129 19.30 -3.86 -0.84
CA LYS A 129 20.32 -4.94 -0.89
C LYS A 129 20.05 -5.90 -2.03
N ALA A 130 18.82 -5.95 -2.50
CA ALA A 130 18.35 -6.71 -3.62
C ALA A 130 17.66 -5.76 -4.61
N THR A 131 16.42 -6.03 -4.97
CA THR A 131 15.66 -5.28 -5.97
C THR A 131 15.11 -3.97 -5.40
N GLY A 132 15.04 -2.93 -6.22
CA GLY A 132 14.30 -1.70 -5.87
C GLY A 132 12.82 -1.98 -5.71
N ILE A 133 12.13 -2.35 -6.79
CA ILE A 133 10.73 -2.79 -6.82
C ILE A 133 10.65 -4.21 -7.37
N GLY A 134 10.27 -5.17 -6.53
CA GLY A 134 10.01 -6.56 -6.93
C GLY A 134 8.51 -6.81 -7.07
N ALA A 135 8.09 -7.37 -8.21
CA ALA A 135 6.71 -7.73 -8.50
C ALA A 135 6.63 -9.20 -8.92
N PHE A 136 5.86 -9.98 -8.18
CA PHE A 136 5.66 -11.41 -8.41
C PHE A 136 4.18 -11.67 -8.61
N ILE A 137 3.82 -12.38 -9.69
CA ILE A 137 2.45 -12.76 -10.06
C ILE A 137 1.56 -11.60 -10.54
N SER A 138 1.51 -10.49 -9.82
CA SER A 138 0.77 -9.27 -10.20
C SER A 138 1.73 -8.12 -10.43
N LEU A 139 1.39 -7.25 -11.38
CA LEU A 139 2.18 -6.04 -11.63
C LEU A 139 1.61 -4.84 -10.85
N PRO A 140 2.42 -4.13 -10.05
CA PRO A 140 2.02 -2.86 -9.45
C PRO A 140 1.97 -1.73 -10.48
N HIS A 141 1.26 -0.66 -10.16
CA HIS A 141 1.29 0.58 -10.92
C HIS A 141 2.50 1.40 -10.47
N VAL A 142 3.48 1.57 -11.34
CA VAL A 142 4.76 2.20 -11.02
C VAL A 142 4.96 3.43 -11.90
N ARG A 143 4.88 4.63 -11.31
CA ARG A 143 5.07 5.87 -12.08
C ARG A 143 5.88 6.94 -11.36
N ASN A 144 6.63 7.76 -12.10
CA ASN A 144 7.34 8.93 -11.54
C ASN A 144 8.27 8.59 -10.36
N ASN A 145 8.85 7.39 -10.33
CA ASN A 145 9.81 7.01 -9.30
C ASN A 145 11.25 7.17 -9.80
N VAL A 146 12.17 7.40 -8.87
CA VAL A 146 13.61 7.27 -9.10
C VAL A 146 14.07 5.98 -8.43
N VAL A 147 14.52 5.00 -9.23
CA VAL A 147 14.98 3.70 -8.75
C VAL A 147 16.48 3.57 -9.01
N TYR A 148 17.28 3.78 -7.97
CA TYR A 148 18.70 4.08 -8.08
C TYR A 148 19.56 3.27 -7.12
N GLY A 149 20.71 2.77 -7.56
CA GLY A 149 21.74 2.25 -6.64
C GLY A 149 21.34 0.95 -5.90
N ASN A 150 20.26 0.28 -6.31
CA ASN A 150 19.89 -0.99 -5.71
C ASN A 150 20.86 -2.08 -6.18
N ARG A 151 21.25 -3.00 -5.30
CA ARG A 151 22.32 -3.96 -5.61
C ARG A 151 21.92 -5.06 -6.59
N TRP A 152 20.63 -5.19 -6.91
CA TRP A 152 20.14 -6.11 -7.94
C TRP A 152 19.39 -5.37 -9.06
N SER A 153 18.21 -5.84 -9.48
CA SER A 153 17.40 -5.13 -10.47
C SER A 153 16.81 -3.84 -9.88
N GLY A 154 16.64 -2.80 -10.71
CA GLY A 154 15.85 -1.64 -10.32
C GLY A 154 14.39 -2.04 -10.15
N ILE A 155 13.76 -2.46 -11.24
CA ILE A 155 12.41 -2.99 -11.28
C ILE A 155 12.45 -4.41 -11.84
N LEU A 156 11.92 -5.38 -11.10
CA LEU A 156 11.81 -6.77 -11.53
C LEU A 156 10.35 -7.18 -11.49
N ALA A 157 9.82 -7.64 -12.61
CA ALA A 157 8.55 -8.32 -12.69
C ALA A 157 8.78 -9.79 -13.08
N TRP A 158 8.29 -10.73 -12.27
CA TRP A 158 8.44 -12.16 -12.51
C TRP A 158 7.09 -12.86 -12.53
N GLY A 159 6.75 -13.44 -13.69
CA GLY A 159 5.44 -14.04 -13.94
C GLY A 159 4.30 -13.06 -13.68
N ALA A 160 4.56 -11.76 -13.80
CA ALA A 160 3.62 -10.71 -13.46
C ALA A 160 2.61 -10.53 -14.59
N LYS A 161 1.33 -10.53 -14.23
CA LYS A 161 0.23 -10.29 -15.16
C LYS A 161 -0.52 -9.04 -14.73
N SER A 162 -1.00 -8.29 -15.71
CA SER A 162 -1.96 -7.22 -15.48
C SER A 162 -2.87 -7.01 -16.69
N LEU A 163 -3.99 -6.33 -16.46
CA LEU A 163 -4.87 -5.82 -17.51
C LEU A 163 -4.67 -4.32 -17.75
N ASP A 164 -4.20 -3.58 -16.73
CA ASP A 164 -4.19 -2.12 -16.70
C ASP A 164 -3.03 -1.50 -15.89
N ALA A 165 -2.08 -2.31 -15.41
CA ALA A 165 -0.90 -1.80 -14.72
C ALA A 165 0.12 -1.21 -15.69
N TYR A 166 0.87 -0.24 -15.21
CA TYR A 166 1.84 0.49 -16.02
C TYR A 166 3.17 0.65 -15.28
N ILE A 167 4.25 0.71 -16.06
CA ILE A 167 5.57 1.14 -15.60
C ILE A 167 5.98 2.31 -16.49
N GLU A 168 5.71 3.54 -16.04
CA GLU A 168 5.88 4.73 -16.87
C GLU A 168 6.63 5.85 -16.14
N GLN A 169 7.32 6.71 -16.88
CA GLN A 169 7.92 7.93 -16.33
C GLN A 169 8.88 7.70 -15.14
N ASN A 170 9.46 6.50 -15.03
CA ASN A 170 10.42 6.16 -13.99
C ASN A 170 11.84 6.41 -14.49
N VAL A 171 12.70 6.93 -13.61
CA VAL A 171 14.13 7.02 -13.85
C VAL A 171 14.80 5.85 -13.16
N VAL A 172 15.33 4.90 -13.95
CA VAL A 172 15.92 3.66 -13.43
C VAL A 172 17.38 3.57 -13.87
N LEU A 173 18.31 3.77 -12.94
CA LEU A 173 19.73 3.85 -13.26
C LEU A 173 20.63 3.29 -12.15
N ARG A 174 21.85 2.88 -12.53
CA ARG A 174 22.90 2.41 -11.60
C ARG A 174 22.44 1.30 -10.62
N ASN A 175 21.54 0.43 -11.07
CA ASN A 175 21.20 -0.78 -10.33
C ASN A 175 22.17 -1.91 -10.72
N GLY A 176 22.43 -2.84 -9.81
CA GLY A 176 23.52 -3.82 -9.92
C GLY A 176 23.33 -4.92 -10.96
N TYR A 177 22.12 -5.12 -11.50
CA TYR A 177 21.85 -6.17 -12.49
C TYR A 177 21.09 -5.70 -13.74
N SER A 178 19.81 -5.34 -13.60
CA SER A 178 19.00 -4.82 -14.72
C SER A 178 18.31 -3.54 -14.30
N GLY A 179 18.08 -2.62 -15.23
CA GLY A 179 17.22 -1.46 -14.97
C GLY A 179 15.78 -1.93 -14.73
N LEU A 180 15.14 -2.38 -15.80
CA LEU A 180 13.82 -3.01 -15.78
C LEU A 180 13.95 -4.42 -16.37
N ALA A 181 13.41 -5.42 -15.70
CA ALA A 181 13.38 -6.81 -16.19
C ALA A 181 11.98 -7.41 -16.07
N LEU A 182 11.46 -7.93 -17.18
CA LEU A 182 10.23 -8.72 -17.24
C LEU A 182 10.62 -10.17 -17.50
N LYS A 183 10.34 -11.08 -16.57
CA LYS A 183 10.78 -12.49 -16.63
C LYS A 183 9.62 -13.44 -16.37
N GLY A 184 9.78 -14.71 -16.76
CA GLY A 184 8.72 -15.72 -16.67
C GLY A 184 7.56 -15.42 -17.62
N PRO A 185 6.39 -16.05 -17.44
CA PRO A 185 5.20 -15.83 -18.27
C PRO A 185 4.51 -14.51 -17.92
N SER A 186 5.26 -13.40 -18.01
CA SER A 186 4.76 -12.05 -17.76
C SER A 186 4.01 -11.53 -18.98
N ASN A 187 2.84 -10.95 -18.75
CA ASN A 187 2.02 -10.31 -19.78
C ASN A 187 1.51 -8.99 -19.21
N ILE A 188 1.96 -7.88 -19.83
CA ILE A 188 1.78 -6.51 -19.33
C ILE A 188 1.10 -5.69 -20.42
#